data_AF-A0A2M8Q038-F1
#
_entry.id   AF-A0A2M8Q038-F1
#
_cell.length_a   1.000
_cell.length_b   1.000
_cell.length_c   1.000
_cell.angle_alpha   90.00
_cell.angle_beta   90.00
_cell.angle_gamma   90.00
#
_symmetry.space_group_name_H-M   'P 1'
#
loop_
_entity.id
_entity.type
_entity.pdbx_description
1 polymer ?
#
loop_
_entity_poly.entity_id
_entity_poly.type
_entity_poly.pdbx_seq_one_letter_code
_entity_poly.pdbx_strand_id
1 'polypeptide(L)'
;METYPGFTVEQKDGIYIYRIYDITRAAVDAWYEVDRQQSLACVETTRHAMRLFYLDRFIFPTPYFTAKLHQANQNAPQNLYESAAVVIPNGIVFNMLDLFLNRHNPSPQRTARRVFREEPPAIAWLQKRQQIVEQLLQAESSKDDD
;
A
#
# COMPACT_ATOMS: atom_id res chain seq x y z
N MET A 1 -0.64 18.05 -1.38
CA MET A 1 -1.38 17.29 -0.36
C MET A 1 -2.87 17.49 -0.57
N GLU A 2 -3.59 16.41 -0.78
CA GLU A 2 -5.04 16.38 -0.94
C GLU A 2 -5.69 15.87 0.36
N THR A 3 -6.93 16.29 0.63
CA THR A 3 -7.65 15.95 1.85
C THR A 3 -8.95 15.25 1.51
N TYR A 4 -9.19 14.13 2.20
CA TYR A 4 -10.35 13.28 2.04
C TYR A 4 -11.00 13.03 3.42
N PRO A 5 -12.22 12.49 3.47
CA PRO A 5 -12.80 12.04 4.74
C PRO A 5 -11.85 11.06 5.44
N GLY A 6 -11.38 11.41 6.64
CA GLY A 6 -10.55 10.56 7.49
C GLY A 6 -9.08 10.36 7.13
N PHE A 7 -8.60 10.95 6.02
CA PHE A 7 -7.18 10.90 5.66
C PHE A 7 -6.72 12.06 4.76
N THR A 8 -5.40 12.28 4.73
CA THR A 8 -4.74 13.03 3.66
C THR A 8 -3.88 12.12 2.81
N VAL A 9 -3.65 12.53 1.56
CA VAL A 9 -2.71 11.86 0.65
C VAL A 9 -1.83 12.89 -0.05
N GLU A 10 -0.57 12.56 -0.23
CA GLU A 10 0.35 13.29 -1.09
C GLU A 10 1.25 12.33 -1.85
N GLN A 11 1.78 12.77 -2.99
CA GLN A 11 2.76 12.01 -3.74
C GLN A 11 4.12 12.68 -3.61
N LYS A 12 5.13 11.92 -3.20
CA LYS A 12 6.51 12.38 -3.07
C LYS A 12 7.46 11.28 -3.52
N ASP A 13 8.37 11.60 -4.44
CA ASP A 13 9.39 10.67 -4.96
C ASP A 13 8.79 9.33 -5.45
N GLY A 14 7.61 9.39 -6.10
CA GLY A 14 6.90 8.20 -6.60
C GLY A 14 6.18 7.37 -5.52
N ILE A 15 6.18 7.80 -4.26
CA ILE A 15 5.49 7.16 -3.14
C ILE A 15 4.20 7.93 -2.84
N TYR A 16 3.07 7.21 -2.77
CA TYR A 16 1.82 7.74 -2.22
C TYR A 16 1.83 7.66 -0.70
N ILE A 17 1.82 8.81 -0.04
CA ILE A 17 1.89 8.92 1.40
C ILE A 17 0.49 9.22 1.93
N TYR A 18 -0.05 8.30 2.70
CA TYR A 18 -1.34 8.41 3.37
C TYR A 18 -1.16 8.71 4.84
N ARG A 19 -1.87 9.70 5.36
CA ARG A 19 -2.01 9.93 6.81
C ARG A 19 -3.43 9.66 7.23
N ILE A 20 -3.68 8.50 7.86
CA ILE A 20 -5.02 8.06 8.25
C ILE A 20 -5.26 8.47 9.70
N TYR A 21 -6.31 9.27 9.94
CA TYR A 21 -6.71 9.72 11.27
C TYR A 21 -8.11 9.25 11.67
N ASP A 22 -8.89 8.71 10.74
CA ASP A 22 -10.20 8.11 10.96
C ASP A 22 -10.46 6.95 9.97
N ILE A 23 -11.27 5.97 10.40
CA ILE A 23 -11.68 4.79 9.62
C ILE A 23 -13.21 4.60 9.64
N THR A 24 -13.96 5.69 9.76
CA THR A 24 -15.38 5.69 9.46
C THR A 24 -15.65 5.08 8.08
N ARG A 25 -16.86 4.58 7.86
CA ARG A 25 -17.25 3.98 6.58
C ARG A 25 -16.96 4.90 5.39
N ALA A 26 -17.27 6.19 5.53
CA ALA A 26 -17.00 7.20 4.51
C ALA A 26 -15.50 7.36 4.22
N ALA A 27 -14.65 7.31 5.26
CA ALA A 27 -13.20 7.37 5.10
C ALA A 27 -12.66 6.14 4.38
N VAL A 28 -13.13 4.94 4.75
CA VAL A 28 -12.72 3.69 4.10
C VAL A 28 -13.16 3.64 2.64
N ASP A 29 -14.38 4.08 2.33
CA ASP A 29 -14.88 4.14 0.95
C ASP A 29 -14.10 5.14 0.10
N ALA A 30 -13.79 6.33 0.66
CA ALA A 30 -12.96 7.32 0.00
C ALA A 30 -11.54 6.81 -0.25
N TRP A 31 -10.93 6.16 0.75
CA TRP A 31 -9.60 5.55 0.60
C TRP A 31 -9.58 4.50 -0.50
N TYR A 32 -10.57 3.58 -0.50
CA TYR A 32 -10.66 2.53 -1.51
C TYR A 32 -10.73 3.09 -2.93
N GLU A 33 -11.52 4.15 -3.15
CA GLU A 33 -11.65 4.73 -4.49
C GLU A 33 -10.38 5.47 -4.93
N VAL A 34 -9.76 6.25 -4.03
CA VAL A 34 -8.50 6.94 -4.31
C VAL A 34 -7.38 5.93 -4.61
N ASP A 35 -7.26 4.88 -3.79
CA ASP A 35 -6.27 3.82 -3.96
C ASP A 35 -6.43 3.07 -5.29
N ARG A 36 -7.68 2.82 -5.69
CA ARG A 36 -8.01 2.20 -6.99
C ARG A 36 -7.59 3.09 -8.15
N GLN A 37 -7.89 4.39 -8.10
CA GLN A 37 -7.52 5.33 -9.16
C GLN A 37 -5.99 5.46 -9.30
N GLN A 38 -5.27 5.54 -8.17
CA GLN A 38 -3.81 5.58 -8.18
C GLN A 38 -3.19 4.28 -8.70
N SER A 39 -3.76 3.12 -8.33
CA SER A 39 -3.36 1.82 -8.87
C SER A 39 -3.44 1.79 -10.40
N LEU A 40 -4.56 2.26 -10.95
CA LEU A 40 -4.77 2.33 -12.39
C LEU A 40 -3.77 3.29 -13.06
N ALA A 41 -3.50 4.44 -12.45
CA ALA A 41 -2.50 5.37 -12.97
C ALA A 41 -1.08 4.76 -12.97
N CYS A 42 -0.74 3.98 -11.95
CA CYS A 42 0.53 3.26 -11.89
C CYS A 42 0.65 2.18 -12.96
N VAL A 43 -0.45 1.46 -13.29
CA VAL A 43 -0.42 0.46 -14.37
C VAL A 43 0.06 1.06 -15.69
N GLU A 44 -0.43 2.26 -16.03
CA GLU A 44 -0.12 2.93 -17.29
C GLU A 44 1.29 3.56 -17.32
N THR A 45 1.93 3.73 -16.17
CA THR A 45 3.16 4.52 -16.05
C THR A 45 4.35 3.69 -15.56
N THR A 46 4.32 3.27 -14.30
CA THR A 46 5.45 2.63 -13.62
C THR A 46 5.30 1.12 -13.51
N ARG A 47 4.08 0.60 -13.64
CA ARG A 47 3.66 -0.75 -13.26
C ARG A 47 4.02 -1.11 -11.80
N HIS A 48 4.29 -0.11 -10.95
CA HIS A 48 4.62 -0.27 -9.54
C HIS A 48 3.98 0.83 -8.70
N ALA A 49 3.08 0.44 -7.80
CA ALA A 49 2.48 1.32 -6.81
C ALA A 49 3.20 1.19 -5.46
N MET A 50 3.83 2.29 -5.02
CA MET A 50 4.48 2.38 -3.71
C MET A 50 3.66 3.24 -2.76
N ARG A 51 3.40 2.72 -1.56
CA ARG A 51 2.52 3.36 -0.57
C ARG A 51 3.14 3.38 0.80
N LEU A 52 2.98 4.51 1.49
CA LEU A 52 3.40 4.70 2.87
C LEU A 52 2.21 5.16 3.69
N PHE A 53 1.79 4.36 4.66
CA PHE A 53 0.64 4.64 5.51
C PHE A 53 1.09 5.04 6.91
N TYR A 54 0.69 6.22 7.37
CA TYR A 54 0.79 6.63 8.77
C TYR A 54 -0.51 6.34 9.49
N LEU A 55 -0.43 5.56 10.55
CA LEU A 55 -1.53 5.33 11.48
C LEU A 55 -1.21 6.05 12.80
N ASP A 56 -1.52 7.33 12.85
CA ASP A 56 -1.16 8.21 13.98
C ASP A 56 -2.01 7.95 15.24
N ARG A 57 -3.15 7.27 15.07
CA ARG A 57 -4.08 6.92 16.14
C ARG A 57 -4.24 5.41 16.24
N PHE A 58 -4.76 4.99 17.39
CA PHE A 58 -5.14 3.61 17.63
C PHE A 58 -6.34 3.25 16.74
N ILE A 59 -6.03 2.84 15.51
CA ILE A 59 -6.99 2.48 14.49
C ILE A 59 -6.97 0.96 14.40
N PHE A 60 -7.99 0.33 15.01
CA PHE A 60 -8.19 -1.09 14.83
C PHE A 60 -8.89 -1.37 13.50
N PRO A 61 -8.44 -2.38 12.74
CA PRO A 61 -9.15 -2.78 11.54
C PRO A 61 -10.56 -3.25 11.93
N THR A 62 -11.57 -2.58 11.38
CA THR A 62 -12.97 -3.01 11.51
C THR A 62 -13.28 -4.08 10.47
N PRO A 63 -14.32 -4.92 10.68
CA PRO A 63 -14.76 -5.87 9.65
C PRO A 63 -15.04 -5.22 8.29
N TYR A 64 -15.57 -3.98 8.31
CA TYR A 64 -15.81 -3.22 7.08
C TYR A 64 -14.51 -2.86 6.36
N PHE A 65 -13.52 -2.33 7.09
CA PHE A 65 -12.20 -2.04 6.54
C PHE A 65 -11.55 -3.31 5.98
N THR A 66 -11.60 -4.42 6.72
CA THR A 66 -11.07 -5.71 6.28
C THR A 66 -11.72 -6.19 4.98
N ALA A 67 -13.05 -6.09 4.86
CA ALA A 67 -13.76 -6.46 3.64
C ALA A 67 -13.35 -5.57 2.45
N LYS A 68 -13.17 -4.27 2.67
CA LYS A 68 -12.72 -3.33 1.65
C LYS A 68 -11.27 -3.53 1.23
N LEU A 69 -10.38 -3.83 2.16
CA LEU A 69 -9.00 -4.22 1.84
C LEU A 69 -8.96 -5.52 1.02
N HIS A 70 -9.79 -6.50 1.38
CA HIS A 70 -9.90 -7.73 0.58
C HIS A 70 -10.41 -7.43 -0.83
N GLN A 71 -11.44 -6.60 -0.95
CA GLN A 71 -11.95 -6.14 -2.24
C GLN A 71 -10.88 -5.40 -3.06
N ALA A 72 -10.06 -4.55 -2.43
CA ALA A 72 -8.96 -3.86 -3.09
C ALA A 72 -7.93 -4.85 -3.65
N ASN A 73 -7.55 -5.86 -2.86
CA ASN A 73 -6.60 -6.89 -3.29
C ASN A 73 -7.14 -7.75 -4.44
N GLN A 74 -8.45 -8.05 -4.42
CA GLN A 74 -9.10 -8.84 -5.49
C GLN A 74 -9.21 -8.04 -6.80
N ASN A 75 -9.42 -6.73 -6.70
CA ASN A 75 -9.56 -5.84 -7.84
C ASN A 75 -8.24 -5.19 -8.28
N ALA A 76 -7.12 -5.54 -7.63
CA ALA A 76 -5.81 -5.05 -7.99
C ALA A 76 -5.48 -5.49 -9.42
N PRO A 77 -5.03 -4.58 -10.31
CA PRO A 77 -4.65 -4.93 -11.66
C PRO A 77 -3.58 -6.02 -11.70
N GLN A 78 -3.75 -7.04 -12.54
CA GLN A 78 -2.85 -8.20 -12.54
C GLN A 78 -1.40 -7.87 -12.91
N ASN A 79 -1.18 -6.82 -13.69
CA ASN A 79 0.12 -6.35 -14.17
C ASN A 79 0.75 -5.27 -13.28
N LEU A 80 0.18 -5.02 -12.10
CA LEU A 80 0.67 -4.05 -11.13
C LEU A 80 1.46 -4.75 -10.01
N TYR A 81 2.67 -4.25 -9.75
CA TYR A 81 3.40 -4.53 -8.53
C TYR A 81 2.96 -3.57 -7.43
N GLU A 82 2.87 -4.03 -6.19
CA GLU A 82 2.45 -3.24 -5.05
C GLU A 82 3.43 -3.38 -3.89
N SER A 83 3.90 -2.26 -3.35
CA SER A 83 4.71 -2.20 -2.14
C SER A 83 4.06 -1.24 -1.14
N ALA A 84 3.65 -1.74 0.02
CA ALA A 84 3.05 -0.93 1.08
C ALA A 84 3.86 -1.01 2.37
N ALA A 85 4.29 0.14 2.87
CA ALA A 85 4.86 0.28 4.20
C ALA A 85 3.85 0.94 5.13
N VAL A 86 3.70 0.42 6.35
CA VAL A 86 2.79 0.98 7.36
C VAL A 86 3.61 1.40 8.57
N VAL A 87 3.54 2.66 8.95
CA VAL A 87 4.22 3.22 10.13
C VAL A 87 3.22 3.31 11.27
N ILE A 88 3.53 2.58 12.35
CA ILE A 88 2.71 2.50 13.56
C ILE A 88 3.63 2.71 14.76
N PRO A 89 3.57 3.88 15.43
CA PRO A 89 4.42 4.13 16.60
C PRO A 89 4.03 3.28 17.81
N ASN A 90 2.79 2.79 17.88
CA ASN A 90 2.28 1.98 18.99
C ASN A 90 2.56 0.47 18.79
N GLY A 91 3.34 -0.12 19.71
CA GLY A 91 3.79 -1.52 19.62
C GLY A 91 2.71 -2.59 19.78
N ILE A 92 1.56 -2.31 20.41
CA ILE A 92 0.48 -3.30 20.54
C ILE A 92 -0.25 -3.47 19.22
N VAL A 93 -0.59 -2.35 18.57
CA VAL A 93 -1.25 -2.32 17.26
C VAL A 93 -0.36 -2.96 16.19
N PHE A 94 0.96 -2.75 16.31
CA PHE A 94 1.96 -3.31 15.41
C PHE A 94 1.78 -4.82 15.20
N ASN A 95 1.73 -5.61 16.28
CA ASN A 95 1.68 -7.07 16.19
C ASN A 95 0.36 -7.56 15.56
N MET A 96 -0.76 -6.91 15.86
CA MET A 96 -2.05 -7.27 15.30
C MET A 96 -2.12 -6.94 13.80
N LEU A 97 -1.66 -5.76 13.40
CA LEU A 97 -1.71 -5.37 11.99
C LEU A 97 -0.68 -6.13 11.14
N ASP A 98 0.49 -6.46 11.68
CA ASP A 98 1.48 -7.28 10.97
C ASP A 98 0.93 -8.69 10.67
N LEU A 99 0.31 -9.34 11.66
CA LEU A 99 -0.36 -10.64 11.45
C LEU A 99 -1.48 -10.56 10.40
N PHE A 100 -2.28 -9.49 10.45
CA PHE A 100 -3.40 -9.29 9.53
C PHE A 100 -2.93 -9.05 8.09
N LEU A 101 -1.97 -8.15 7.89
CA LEU A 101 -1.49 -7.76 6.56
C LEU A 101 -0.76 -8.90 5.86
N ASN A 102 0.00 -9.71 6.61
CA ASN A 102 0.76 -10.83 6.06
C ASN A 102 -0.12 -12.04 5.69
N ARG A 103 -1.30 -12.20 6.32
CA ARG A 103 -2.22 -13.31 6.04
C ARG A 103 -3.02 -13.13 4.74
N HIS A 104 -3.20 -11.89 4.28
CA HIS A 104 -4.03 -11.55 3.13
C HIS A 104 -3.23 -11.19 1.88
N ASN A 105 -2.07 -11.82 1.69
CA ASN A 105 -1.21 -11.57 0.54
C ASN A 105 -1.45 -12.63 -0.56
N PRO A 106 -2.21 -12.32 -1.63
CA PRO A 106 -2.55 -13.30 -2.66
C PRO A 106 -1.37 -13.68 -3.55
N SER A 107 -0.34 -12.83 -3.66
CA SER A 107 0.88 -13.09 -4.43
C SER A 107 2.07 -12.40 -3.78
N PRO A 108 2.86 -13.10 -2.95
CA PRO A 108 4.01 -12.52 -2.25
C PRO A 108 5.08 -11.90 -3.16
N GLN A 109 5.10 -12.30 -4.44
CA GLN A 109 6.03 -11.75 -5.43
C GLN A 109 5.57 -10.38 -5.95
N ARG A 110 4.26 -10.19 -6.15
CA ARG A 110 3.68 -8.96 -6.71
C ARG A 110 3.30 -7.95 -5.64
N THR A 111 2.77 -8.42 -4.51
CA THR A 111 2.33 -7.58 -3.39
C THR A 111 3.26 -7.81 -2.21
N ALA A 112 3.93 -6.74 -1.76
CA ALA A 112 4.78 -6.75 -0.58
C ALA A 112 4.26 -5.75 0.45
N ARG A 113 4.12 -6.17 1.70
CA ARG A 113 3.67 -5.31 2.80
C ARG A 113 4.60 -5.46 3.98
N ARG A 114 4.87 -4.37 4.69
CA ARG A 114 5.66 -4.41 5.93
C ARG A 114 5.27 -3.31 6.90
N VAL A 115 5.23 -3.65 8.18
CA VAL A 115 4.97 -2.70 9.26
C VAL A 115 6.28 -2.23 9.87
N PHE A 116 6.35 -0.94 10.18
CA PHE A 116 7.49 -0.25 10.78
C PHE A 116 7.02 0.57 11.97
N ARG A 117 7.93 0.85 12.90
CA ARG A 117 7.68 1.76 14.02
C ARG A 117 7.95 3.22 13.67
N GLU A 118 8.80 3.43 12.67
CA GLU A 118 9.33 4.74 12.30
C GLU A 118 9.37 4.89 10.78
N GLU A 119 9.30 6.13 10.32
CA GLU A 119 9.30 6.52 8.91
C GLU A 119 10.62 6.20 8.16
N PRO A 120 11.82 6.55 8.67
CA PRO A 120 13.05 6.33 7.93
C PRO A 120 13.29 4.89 7.44
N PRO A 121 13.12 3.83 8.27
CA PRO A 121 13.28 2.46 7.79
C PRO A 121 12.17 2.02 6.82
N ALA A 122 10.97 2.61 6.92
CA ALA A 122 9.86 2.34 6.00
C ALA A 122 10.18 2.84 4.59
N ILE A 123 10.67 4.07 4.48
CA ILE A 123 11.10 4.68 3.22
C ILE A 123 12.26 3.89 2.60
N ALA A 124 13.29 3.58 3.39
CA ALA A 124 14.44 2.81 2.92
C ALA A 124 14.03 1.43 2.36
N TRP A 125 13.04 0.79 2.98
CA TRP A 125 12.50 -0.47 2.48
C TRP A 125 11.72 -0.30 1.18
N LEU A 126 10.90 0.76 1.03
CA LEU A 126 10.19 1.05 -0.21
C LEU A 126 11.16 1.30 -1.37
N GLN A 127 12.23 2.08 -1.15
CA GLN A 127 13.27 2.32 -2.15
C GLN A 127 13.98 1.02 -2.57
N LYS A 128 14.29 0.13 -1.62
CA LYS A 128 14.81 -1.20 -1.95
C LYS A 128 13.82 -2.02 -2.77
N ARG A 129 12.52 -1.93 -2.46
CA ARG A 129 11.47 -2.62 -3.23
C ARG A 129 11.35 -2.08 -4.64
N GLN A 130 11.52 -0.78 -4.86
CA GLN A 130 11.55 -0.18 -6.18
C GLN A 130 12.60 -0.85 -7.06
N GLN A 131 13.86 -0.94 -6.59
CA GLN A 131 14.95 -1.58 -7.31
C GLN A 131 14.65 -3.04 -7.67
N ILE A 132 14.04 -3.79 -6.75
CA ILE A 132 13.66 -5.19 -6.98
C ILE A 132 12.59 -5.29 -8.08
N VAL A 133 11.57 -4.42 -8.03
CA VAL A 133 10.49 -4.45 -9.02
C VAL A 133 10.98 -4.00 -10.40
N GLU A 134 11.88 -3.02 -10.47
CA GLU A 134 12.52 -2.61 -11.73
C GLU A 134 13.26 -3.78 -12.39
N GLN A 135 13.99 -4.59 -11.62
CA GLN A 135 14.66 -5.79 -12.13
C GLN A 135 13.67 -6.85 -12.61
N LEU A 136 12.56 -7.05 -11.89
CA LEU A 136 11.51 -7.99 -12.30
C LEU A 136 10.85 -7.56 -13.60
N LEU A 137 10.54 -6.27 -13.75
CA LEU A 137 9.95 -5.72 -14.98
C LEU A 137 10.91 -5.86 -16.17
N GLN A 138 12.21 -5.62 -15.98
CA GLN A 138 13.22 -5.86 -17.02
C GLN A 138 13.27 -7.34 -17.45
N ALA A 139 13.25 -8.25 -16.47
CA ALA A 139 13.25 -9.69 -16.72
C ALA A 139 11.96 -10.21 -17.38
N GLU A 140 10.82 -9.53 -17.18
CA GLU A 140 9.58 -9.81 -17.90
C GLU A 140 9.69 -9.39 -19.37
N SER A 141 10.16 -8.17 -19.63
CA SER A 141 10.30 -7.66 -21.01
C SER A 141 11.24 -8.50 -21.87
N SER A 142 12.32 -9.06 -21.31
CA SER A 142 13.25 -9.91 -22.07
C SER A 142 12.68 -11.29 -22.45
N LYS A 143 11.54 -11.72 -21.89
CA LYS A 143 10.89 -12.99 -22.24
C LYS A 143 9.93 -12.89 -23.41
N ASP A 144 9.49 -11.68 -23.74
CA ASP A 144 8.52 -11.44 -24.82
C ASP A 144 9.21 -11.31 -26.19
N ASP A 145 10.55 -11.25 -26.23
CA ASP A 145 11.36 -11.09 -27.45
C ASP A 145 11.87 -12.42 -28.06
N ASP A 146 11.64 -13.57 -27.41
CA ASP A 146 12.01 -14.94 -27.85
C ASP A 146 10.81 -15.74 -28.37
#